data_AF-T1BRY2-F1
#
_entry.id   AF-T1BRY2-F1
#
_cell.length_a   1.000
_cell.length_b   1.000
_cell.length_c   1.000
_cell.angle_alpha   90.00
_cell.angle_beta   90.00
_cell.angle_gamma   90.00
#
_symmetry.space_group_name_H-M   'P 1'
#
loop_
_entity.id
_entity.type
_entity.pdbx_description
1 polymer ?
#
loop_
_entity_poly.entity_id
_entity_poly.type
_entity_poly.pdbx_seq_one_letter_code
_entity_poly.pdbx_strand_id
1 'polypeptide(L)'
;METLLKQKVIQMELFTEKLCEIGHEGIRYILRKNPVREKEIQDSRNKKVEKIRNIVDERNKYLSEHPEANVSTALAVVNERIEKLNISGF
;
A
#
# COMPACT_ATOMS: atom_id res chain seq x y z
N MET A 1 3.35 10.97 -16.77
CA MET A 1 2.07 11.12 -16.06
C MET A 1 2.15 12.14 -14.94
N GLU A 2 3.14 12.04 -14.03
CA GLU A 2 3.29 12.97 -12.90
C GLU A 2 3.35 14.45 -13.31
N THR A 3 3.99 14.79 -14.44
CA THR A 3 4.04 16.16 -14.96
C THR A 3 2.63 16.72 -15.27
N LEU A 4 1.77 15.93 -15.91
CA LEU A 4 0.40 16.34 -16.28
C LEU A 4 -0.50 16.48 -15.04
N LEU A 5 -0.28 15.65 -14.01
CA LEU A 5 -0.94 15.79 -12.70
C LEU A 5 -0.51 17.08 -11.99
N LYS A 6 0.79 17.38 -11.98
CA LYS A 6 1.34 18.62 -11.40
C LYS A 6 0.85 19.88 -12.12
N GLN A 7 0.75 19.81 -13.44
CA GLN A 7 0.19 20.87 -14.28
C GLN A 7 -1.35 20.94 -14.20
N LYS A 8 -2.00 20.05 -13.44
CA LYS A 8 -3.46 19.92 -13.30
C LYS A 8 -4.21 19.73 -14.63
N VAL A 9 -3.51 19.24 -15.66
CA VAL A 9 -4.10 18.88 -16.96
C VAL A 9 -4.97 17.64 -16.82
N ILE A 10 -4.55 16.71 -15.96
CA ILE A 10 -5.32 15.55 -15.54
C ILE A 10 -5.43 15.55 -14.02
N GLN A 11 -6.52 15.02 -13.48
CA GLN A 11 -6.79 14.89 -12.04
C GLN A 11 -7.01 13.41 -11.72
N MET A 12 -6.70 12.97 -10.49
CA MET A 12 -6.80 11.56 -10.12
C MET A 12 -8.24 11.06 -10.13
N GLU A 13 -9.18 11.95 -9.84
CA GLU A 13 -10.62 11.74 -9.81
C GLU A 13 -11.19 11.40 -11.21
N LEU A 14 -10.45 11.71 -12.27
CA LEU A 14 -10.85 11.41 -13.66
C LEU A 14 -10.59 9.94 -14.04
N PHE A 15 -9.81 9.21 -13.25
CA PHE A 15 -9.58 7.77 -13.42
C PHE A 15 -10.74 6.97 -12.82
N THR A 16 -11.91 7.08 -13.44
CA THR A 16 -13.11 6.30 -13.08
C THR A 16 -13.22 5.02 -13.90
N GLU A 17 -14.18 4.15 -13.58
CA GLU A 17 -14.50 2.98 -14.43
C GLU A 17 -15.00 3.39 -15.82
N LYS A 18 -15.64 4.57 -15.93
CA LYS A 18 -16.08 5.12 -17.20
C LYS A 18 -14.91 5.75 -17.93
N LEU A 19 -14.87 5.55 -19.24
CA LEU A 19 -13.90 6.18 -20.12
C LEU A 19 -14.06 7.71 -20.04
N CYS A 20 -12.98 8.39 -19.70
CA CYS A 20 -12.95 9.85 -19.64
C CYS A 20 -11.92 10.37 -20.64
N GLU A 21 -12.22 11.48 -21.30
CA GLU A 21 -11.36 12.03 -22.34
C GLU A 21 -11.08 13.50 -22.11
N ILE A 22 -9.84 13.92 -22.34
CA ILE A 22 -9.39 15.29 -22.10
C ILE A 22 -8.53 15.74 -23.27
N GLY A 23 -8.82 16.91 -23.82
CA GLY A 23 -7.97 17.56 -24.81
C GLY A 23 -7.05 18.58 -24.16
N HIS A 24 -5.75 18.52 -24.44
CA HIS A 24 -4.79 19.55 -24.03
C HIS A 24 -3.70 19.71 -25.09
N GLU A 25 -3.45 20.95 -25.53
CA GLU A 25 -2.46 21.29 -26.57
C GLU A 25 -2.58 20.44 -27.86
N GLY A 26 -3.82 20.15 -28.28
CA GLY A 26 -4.09 19.33 -29.48
C GLY A 26 -3.93 17.81 -29.28
N ILE A 27 -3.58 17.35 -28.07
CA ILE A 27 -3.49 15.94 -27.72
C ILE A 27 -4.75 15.51 -26.98
N ARG A 28 -5.36 14.39 -27.40
CA ARG A 28 -6.49 13.75 -26.71
C ARG A 28 -5.99 12.64 -25.79
N TYR A 29 -6.15 12.85 -24.49
CA TYR A 29 -5.88 11.87 -23.45
C TYR A 29 -7.12 11.02 -23.20
N ILE A 30 -6.92 9.70 -23.06
CA ILE A 30 -7.95 8.73 -22.71
C ILE A 30 -7.61 8.17 -21.33
N LEU A 31 -8.49 8.41 -20.37
CA LEU A 31 -8.33 8.03 -18.97
C LEU A 31 -9.36 6.98 -18.60
N ARG A 32 -8.91 5.94 -17.90
CA ARG A 32 -9.77 4.92 -17.29
C ARG A 32 -9.06 4.31 -16.09
N LYS A 33 -9.84 3.84 -15.12
CA LYS A 33 -9.34 2.99 -14.05
C LYS A 33 -8.72 1.74 -14.66
N ASN A 34 -7.52 1.39 -14.20
CA ASN A 34 -6.84 0.16 -14.63
C ASN A 34 -7.16 -0.96 -13.61
N PRO A 35 -8.01 -1.94 -13.94
CA PRO A 35 -8.39 -3.02 -13.01
C PRO A 35 -7.20 -3.92 -12.64
N VAL A 36 -6.21 -4.07 -13.53
CA VAL A 36 -4.97 -4.81 -13.22
C VAL A 36 -4.20 -4.07 -12.12
N ARG A 37 -4.07 -2.75 -12.26
CA ARG A 37 -3.35 -1.92 -11.29
C ARG A 37 -4.04 -1.91 -9.92
N GLU A 38 -5.36 -1.88 -9.89
CA GLU A 38 -6.12 -2.01 -8.65
C GLU A 38 -5.82 -3.34 -7.94
N LYS A 39 -5.88 -4.46 -8.68
CA LYS A 39 -5.55 -5.77 -8.14
C LYS A 39 -4.11 -5.85 -7.63
N GLU A 40 -3.14 -5.32 -8.37
CA GLU A 40 -1.74 -5.26 -7.93
C GLU A 40 -1.56 -4.51 -6.61
N ILE A 41 -2.25 -3.37 -6.44
CA ILE A 41 -2.21 -2.60 -5.19
C ILE A 41 -2.81 -3.43 -4.06
N GLN A 42 -3.95 -4.09 -4.29
CA GLN A 42 -4.58 -4.93 -3.28
C GLN A 42 -3.68 -6.12 -2.89
N ASP A 43 -3.09 -6.79 -3.88
CA ASP A 43 -2.16 -7.91 -3.64
C ASP A 43 -0.91 -7.44 -2.89
N SER A 44 -0.38 -6.26 -3.21
CA SER A 44 0.74 -5.65 -2.49
C SER A 44 0.40 -5.38 -1.04
N ARG A 45 -0.81 -4.85 -0.75
CA ARG A 45 -1.31 -4.65 0.61
C ARG A 45 -1.44 -5.98 1.36
N ASN A 46 -2.05 -6.98 0.74
CA ASN A 46 -2.22 -8.30 1.34
C ASN A 46 -0.86 -8.92 1.71
N LYS A 47 0.13 -8.87 0.81
CA LYS A 47 1.50 -9.36 1.06
C LYS A 47 2.18 -8.63 2.23
N LYS A 48 1.97 -7.33 2.36
CA LYS A 48 2.49 -6.55 3.49
C LYS A 48 1.88 -7.00 4.82
N VAL A 49 0.55 -7.20 4.86
CA VAL A 49 -0.16 -7.69 6.05
C VAL A 49 0.29 -9.10 6.42
N GLU A 50 0.40 -10.00 5.45
CA GLU A 50 0.88 -11.36 5.64
C GLU A 50 2.31 -11.37 6.24
N LYS A 51 3.18 -10.49 5.75
CA LYS A 51 4.53 -10.33 6.29
C LYS A 51 4.53 -9.90 7.76
N ILE A 52 3.62 -9.02 8.17
CA ILE A 52 3.48 -8.65 9.59
C ILE A 52 2.97 -9.82 10.41
N ARG A 53 1.97 -10.56 9.92
CA ARG A 53 1.45 -11.76 10.60
C ARG A 53 2.55 -12.78 10.87
N ASN A 54 3.38 -13.08 9.86
CA ASN A 54 4.49 -14.02 10.03
C ASN A 54 5.48 -13.56 11.12
N ILE A 55 5.78 -12.25 11.18
CA ILE A 55 6.66 -11.71 12.23
C ILE A 55 6.02 -11.81 13.61
N VAL A 56 4.71 -11.55 13.72
CA VAL A 56 3.97 -11.72 14.98
C VAL A 56 4.05 -13.18 15.44
N ASP A 57 3.82 -14.13 14.52
CA ASP A 57 3.87 -15.56 14.83
C ASP A 57 5.28 -15.99 15.27
N GLU A 58 6.33 -15.53 14.58
CA GLU A 58 7.72 -15.75 14.97
C GLU A 58 8.02 -15.21 16.38
N ARG A 59 7.54 -14.00 16.70
CA ARG A 59 7.76 -13.38 18.01
C ARG A 59 6.97 -14.07 19.12
N ASN A 60 5.73 -14.48 18.86
CA ASN A 60 4.94 -15.25 19.81
C ASN A 60 5.58 -16.60 20.10
N LYS A 61 6.09 -17.28 19.07
CA LYS A 61 6.85 -18.52 19.24
C LYS A 61 8.09 -18.30 20.11
N TYR A 62 8.88 -17.27 19.80
CA TYR A 62 10.06 -16.92 20.59
C TYR A 62 9.73 -16.65 22.07
N LEU A 63 8.69 -15.87 22.35
CA LEU A 63 8.25 -15.61 23.73
C LEU A 63 7.78 -16.88 24.45
N SER A 64 7.15 -17.81 23.74
CA SER A 64 6.72 -19.09 24.32
C SER A 64 7.91 -20.00 24.69
N GLU A 65 8.99 -19.95 23.90
CA GLU A 65 10.22 -20.73 24.12
C GLU A 65 11.15 -20.07 25.14
N HIS A 66 11.01 -18.76 25.38
CA HIS A 66 11.86 -17.96 26.27
C HIS A 66 11.02 -17.18 27.30
N PRO A 67 10.68 -17.78 28.46
CA PRO A 67 9.79 -17.19 29.47
C PRO A 67 10.29 -15.86 30.08
N GLU A 68 11.61 -15.65 30.10
CA GLU A 68 12.23 -14.41 30.61
C GLU A 68 12.30 -13.31 29.54
N ALA A 69 11.92 -13.60 28.29
CA ALA A 69 11.97 -12.63 27.21
C ALA A 69 10.90 -11.55 27.40
N ASN A 70 11.28 -10.31 27.10
CA ASN A 70 10.41 -9.16 27.32
C ASN A 70 9.40 -8.98 26.16
N VAL A 71 8.12 -9.08 26.49
CA VAL A 71 7.00 -8.86 25.55
C VAL A 71 7.03 -7.46 24.93
N SER A 72 7.45 -6.44 25.67
CA SER A 72 7.57 -5.07 25.16
C SER A 72 8.56 -4.96 24.00
N THR A 73 9.67 -5.70 24.07
CA THR A 73 10.66 -5.76 22.99
C THR A 73 10.07 -6.43 21.74
N ALA A 74 9.33 -7.52 21.92
CA ALA A 74 8.65 -8.19 20.80
C ALA A 74 7.62 -7.26 20.12
N LEU A 75 6.83 -6.53 20.91
CA LEU A 75 5.87 -5.54 20.40
C LEU A 75 6.56 -4.40 19.66
N ALA A 76 7.67 -3.87 20.18
CA ALA A 76 8.43 -2.80 19.54
C ALA A 76 8.90 -3.20 18.13
N VAL A 77 9.38 -4.43 17.96
CA VAL A 77 9.82 -4.94 16.64
C VAL A 77 8.66 -5.01 15.65
N VAL A 78 7.49 -5.50 16.09
CA VAL A 78 6.30 -5.59 15.22
C VAL A 78 5.85 -4.19 14.80
N ASN A 79 5.77 -3.26 15.74
CA ASN A 79 5.37 -1.87 15.48
C ASN A 79 6.33 -1.16 14.53
N GLU A 80 7.65 -1.30 14.74
CA GLU A 80 8.66 -0.75 13.84
C GLU A 80 8.46 -1.27 12.40
N ARG A 81 8.06 -2.54 12.25
CA ARG A 81 7.82 -3.12 10.94
C ARG A 81 6.54 -2.61 10.29
N ILE A 82 5.48 -2.42 11.06
CA ILE A 82 4.21 -1.83 10.60
C ILE A 82 4.47 -0.43 10.03
N GLU A 83 5.23 0.38 10.76
CA GLU A 83 5.63 1.73 10.34
C GLU A 83 6.50 1.69 9.07
N LYS A 84 7.55 0.85 9.04
CA LYS A 84 8.41 0.70 7.85
C LYS A 84 7.66 0.25 6.59
N LEU A 85 6.54 -0.47 6.74
CA LEU A 85 5.73 -0.92 5.60
C LEU A 85 4.57 0.04 5.27
N ASN A 86 4.40 1.13 6.04
CA ASN A 86 3.30 2.09 5.94
C ASN A 86 1.93 1.39 5.93
N ILE A 87 1.73 0.48 6.87
CA ILE A 87 0.47 -0.29 7.01
C ILE A 87 -0.47 0.40 8.01
N SER A 88 0.05 1.24 8.91
CA SER A 88 -0.73 1.89 9.99
C SER A 88 -1.81 2.86 9.50
N GLY A 89 -1.73 3.31 8.25
CA GLY A 89 -2.71 4.21 7.62
C GLY A 89 -3.60 3.57 6.55
N PHE A 90 -3.65 2.23 6.47
CA PHE A 90 -4.71 1.56 5.71
C PHE A 90 -6.06 1.68 6.42
#